data_AF-A0A958W4T5-F1
#
_entry.id   AF-A0A958W4T5-F1
#
_cell.length_a   1.000
_cell.length_b   1.000
_cell.length_c   1.000
_cell.angle_alpha   90.00
_cell.angle_beta   90.00
_cell.angle_gamma   90.00
#
_symmetry.space_group_name_H-M   'P 1'
#
loop_
_entity.id
_entity.type
_entity.pdbx_description
1 polymer ?
#
loop_
_entity_poly.entity_id
_entity_poly.type
_entity_poly.pdbx_seq_one_letter_code
_entity_poly.pdbx_strand_id
1 'polypeptide(L)' 'MKFVPSPIPVQFRVLFTATANKSGRMQYHKILPGRSKTRIARNEFIEAYNTESIIAIKPLQEKENPGVFQFEFYT' A
#
# COMPACT_ATOMS: atom_id res chain seq x y z
N MET A 1 15.77 15.10 12.05
CA MET A 1 16.15 14.91 10.63
C MET A 1 15.61 16.07 9.82
N LYS A 2 16.45 16.79 9.06
CA LYS A 2 15.97 17.76 8.06
C LYS A 2 15.62 16.96 6.81
N PHE A 3 14.33 16.77 6.54
CA PHE A 3 13.84 16.10 5.33
C PHE A 3 13.98 17.05 4.16
N VAL A 4 14.70 16.63 3.10
CA VAL A 4 14.75 17.36 1.83
C VAL A 4 13.75 16.68 0.90
N PRO A 5 12.59 17.30 0.61
CA PRO A 5 11.62 16.71 -0.31
C PRO A 5 12.20 16.64 -1.72
N SER A 6 11.90 15.55 -2.44
CA SER A 6 12.11 15.52 -3.88
C SER A 6 11.25 16.60 -4.53
N PRO A 7 11.80 17.46 -5.41
CA PRO A 7 11.00 18.42 -6.17
C PRO A 7 10.13 17.72 -7.23
N ILE A 8 10.40 16.44 -7.53
CA ILE A 8 9.70 15.65 -8.53
C ILE A 8 8.82 14.61 -7.82
N PRO A 9 7.49 14.59 -8.07
CA PRO A 9 6.60 13.57 -7.54
C PRO A 9 6.98 12.17 -8.06
N VAL A 10 6.90 11.16 -7.20
CA VAL A 10 7.08 9.76 -7.61
C VAL A 10 5.95 9.41 -8.58
N GLN A 11 6.32 9.03 -9.81
CA GLN A 11 5.38 8.50 -10.78
C GLN A 11 5.18 7.01 -10.51
N PHE A 12 3.93 6.60 -10.37
CA PHE A 12 3.53 5.22 -10.21
C PHE A 12 2.23 5.00 -10.98
N ARG A 13 2.00 3.77 -11.44
CA ARG A 13 0.79 3.35 -12.15
C ARG A 13 -0.32 2.98 -11.17
N VAL A 14 0.00 2.22 -10.12
CA VAL A 14 -0.95 1.73 -9.13
C VAL A 14 -0.32 1.70 -7.74
N LEU A 15 -1.10 2.09 -6.73
CA LEU A 15 -0.80 1.88 -5.32
C LEU A 15 -1.66 0.74 -4.79
N PHE A 16 -1.03 -0.26 -4.20
CA PHE A 16 -1.70 -1.36 -3.51
C PHE A 16 -1.52 -1.20 -2.01
N THR A 17 -2.58 -1.44 -1.23
CA THR A 17 -2.56 -1.27 0.23
C THR A 17 -3.17 -2.48 0.93
N ALA A 18 -2.46 -3.00 1.93
CA ALA A 18 -2.90 -4.07 2.83
C ALA A 18 -3.01 -3.50 4.24
N THR A 19 -4.25 -3.25 4.68
CA THR A 19 -4.55 -2.64 5.98
C THR A 19 -5.53 -3.47 6.78
N ALA A 20 -5.35 -3.59 8.10
CA ALA A 20 -6.34 -4.23 8.95
C ALA A 20 -7.51 -3.28 9.25
N ASN A 21 -8.70 -3.85 9.38
CA ASN A 21 -9.84 -3.11 9.92
C ASN A 21 -9.84 -3.15 11.46
N LYS A 22 -10.85 -2.52 12.08
CA LYS A 22 -11.04 -2.53 13.54
C LYS A 22 -11.14 -3.94 14.17
N SER A 23 -11.50 -4.96 13.40
CA SER A 23 -11.54 -6.35 13.87
C SER A 23 -10.25 -7.13 13.60
N GLY A 24 -9.19 -6.48 13.14
CA GLY A 24 -7.90 -7.10 12.83
C GLY A 24 -7.86 -7.86 11.49
N ARG A 25 -8.95 -7.86 10.71
CA ARG A 25 -8.99 -8.54 9.41
C ARG A 25 -8.33 -7.68 8.34
N MET A 26 -7.39 -8.26 7.61
CA MET A 26 -6.72 -7.61 6.49
C MET A 26 -7.71 -7.27 5.36
N GLN A 27 -7.59 -6.06 4.84
CA GLN A 27 -8.31 -5.54 3.70
C GLN A 27 -7.33 -5.05 2.65
N TYR A 28 -7.59 -5.43 1.40
CA TYR A 28 -6.73 -5.15 0.27
C TYR A 28 -7.41 -4.16 -0.66
N HIS A 29 -6.67 -3.17 -1.14
CA HIS A 29 -7.18 -2.21 -2.09
C HIS A 29 -6.15 -1.87 -3.17
N LYS A 30 -6.65 -1.41 -4.31
CA LYS A 30 -5.87 -0.74 -5.35
C LYS A 30 -6.33 0.69 -5.52
N ILE A 31 -5.39 1.56 -5.82
CA ILE A 31 -5.59 3.00 -6.01
C ILE A 31 -4.84 3.39 -7.28
N LEU A 32 -5.57 3.82 -8.29
CA LEU A 32 -4.99 4.43 -9.49
C LEU A 32 -4.82 5.93 -9.22
N PRO A 33 -3.73 6.58 -9.66
CA PRO A 33 -3.56 8.03 -9.57
C PRO A 33 -4.79 8.77 -10.10
N GLY A 34 -5.32 9.71 -9.31
CA GLY A 34 -6.51 10.48 -9.67
C GLY A 34 -7.85 9.72 -9.58
N ARG A 35 -7.87 8.46 -9.10
CA ARG A 35 -9.10 7.69 -8.89
C ARG A 35 -9.29 7.28 -7.43
N SER A 36 -10.54 6.95 -7.10
CA SER A 36 -10.92 6.47 -5.77
C SER A 36 -10.37 5.08 -5.46
N LYS A 37 -10.15 4.83 -4.17
CA LYS A 37 -9.73 3.55 -3.61
C LYS A 37 -10.74 2.45 -3.92
N THR A 38 -10.28 1.37 -4.55
CA THR A 38 -11.12 0.22 -4.93
C THR A 38 -10.70 -1.00 -4.12
N ARG A 39 -11.66 -1.68 -3.48
CA ARG A 39 -11.41 -2.92 -2.74
C ARG A 39 -11.15 -4.07 -3.71
N ILE A 40 -10.15 -4.89 -3.41
CA ILE A 40 -9.74 -6.03 -4.24
C ILE A 40 -9.67 -7.31 -3.42
N ALA A 41 -9.59 -8.44 -4.12
CA ALA A 41 -9.38 -9.73 -3.49
C ALA A 41 -7.94 -9.87 -2.96
N ARG A 42 -7.76 -10.74 -1.95
CA ARG A 42 -6.43 -11.09 -1.43
C ARG A 42 -5.52 -11.65 -2.52
N ASN A 43 -6.05 -12.51 -3.39
CA ASN A 43 -5.26 -13.14 -4.44
C ASN A 43 -4.75 -12.12 -5.47
N GLU A 44 -5.59 -11.15 -5.84
CA GLU A 44 -5.18 -10.05 -6.74
C GLU A 44 -4.03 -9.23 -6.13
N PHE A 45 -4.09 -8.95 -4.82
CA PHE A 45 -3.00 -8.26 -4.13
C PHE A 45 -1.69 -9.08 -4.10
N ILE A 46 -1.79 -10.38 -3.81
CA ILE A 46 -0.62 -11.28 -3.76
C ILE A 46 0.00 -11.41 -5.14
N GLU A 47 -0.82 -11.57 -6.17
CA GLU A 47 -0.37 -11.63 -7.56
C GLU A 47 0.38 -10.34 -7.92
N ALA A 48 -0.22 -9.17 -7.71
CA ALA A 48 0.43 -7.89 -7.97
C ALA A 48 1.75 -7.73 -7.20
N TYR A 49 1.81 -8.13 -5.93
CA TYR A 49 3.04 -8.07 -5.13
C TYR A 49 4.16 -8.96 -5.69
N ASN A 50 3.81 -10.10 -6.27
CA ASN A 50 4.78 -11.07 -6.78
C ASN A 50 5.19 -10.82 -8.24
N THR A 51 4.35 -10.14 -9.03
CA THR A 51 4.54 -10.05 -10.50
C THR A 51 4.79 -8.63 -11.00
N GLU A 52 4.38 -7.60 -10.28
CA GLU A 52 4.55 -6.21 -10.72
C GLU A 52 5.94 -5.65 -10.38
N SER A 53 6.37 -4.65 -11.16
CA SER A 53 7.61 -3.93 -10.92
C SER A 53 7.44 -2.94 -9.74
N ILE A 54 7.71 -3.40 -8.52
CA ILE A 54 7.58 -2.57 -7.32
C ILE A 54 8.66 -1.47 -7.30
N ILE A 55 8.21 -0.21 -7.29
CA ILE A 55 9.05 0.99 -7.24
C ILE A 55 9.39 1.34 -5.78
N ALA A 56 8.43 1.18 -4.87
CA ALA A 56 8.61 1.50 -3.45
C ALA A 56 7.65 0.69 -2.57
N ILE A 57 8.05 0.48 -1.30
CA ILE A 57 7.22 -0.10 -0.25
C ILE A 57 7.19 0.85 0.94
N LYS A 58 6.01 1.07 1.50
CA LYS A 58 5.80 1.86 2.70
C LYS A 58 5.18 1.00 3.79
N PRO A 59 5.92 0.65 4.86
CA PRO A 59 5.31 0.00 6.02
C PRO A 59 4.34 0.98 6.69
N LEU A 60 3.19 0.45 7.11
CA LEU A 60 2.21 1.16 7.91
C LEU A 60 2.25 0.59 9.32
N GLN A 61 2.73 1.38 10.27
CA GLN A 61 2.80 0.96 11.66
C GLN A 61 1.51 1.36 12.38
N GLU A 62 0.76 0.37 12.87
CA GLU A 62 -0.39 0.59 13.74
C GLU A 62 0.09 0.63 15.19
N LYS A 63 -0.13 1.76 15.88
CA LYS A 63 0.31 1.92 17.27
C LYS A 63 -0.51 1.05 18.24
N GLU A 64 -1.77 0.82 17.93
CA GLU A 64 -2.71 0.12 18.81
C GLU A 64 -2.66 -1.40 18.63
N ASN A 65 -2.12 -1.90 17.52
CA ASN A 65 -2.05 -3.32 17.23
C ASN A 65 -0.66 -3.73 16.70
N PRO A 66 0.33 -3.93 17.58
CA PRO A 66 1.71 -4.19 17.19
C PRO A 66 1.92 -5.54 16.49
N GLY A 67 0.93 -6.42 16.48
CA GLY A 67 1.00 -7.74 15.82
C GLY A 67 0.61 -7.74 14.34
N VAL A 68 0.11 -6.63 13.80
CA VAL A 68 -0.38 -6.57 12.42
C VAL A 68 0.65 -5.88 11.52
N PHE A 69 1.19 -6.62 10.56
CA PHE A 69 1.99 -6.07 9.48
C PHE A 69 1.09 -5.48 8.39
N GLN A 70 1.08 -4.16 8.30
CA GLN A 70 0.39 -3.41 7.26
C GLN A 70 1.43 -2.72 6.39
N PHE A 71 1.15 -2.62 5.10
CA PHE A 71 2.03 -1.92 4.18
C PHE A 71 1.30 -1.54 2.89
N GLU A 72 1.93 -0.64 2.17
CA GLU A 72 1.54 -0.27 0.81
C GLU A 72 2.73 -0.44 -0.11
N PHE A 73 2.47 -0.73 -1.39
CA PHE A 73 3.50 -0.76 -2.40
C PHE A 73 3.05 -0.06 -3.68
N TYR A 74 4.01 0.57 -4.35
CA TYR A 74 3.81 1.38 -5.53
C TYR A 74 4.41 0.63 -6.72
N THR A 75 3.64 0.52 -7.80
CA THR A 75 4.04 -0.08 -9.08
C THR A 75 3.83 0.92 -10.19
#